data_AF-A0A4V2V7X9-F1
#
_entry.id   AF-A0A4V2V7X9-F1
#
_cell.length_a   1.000
_cell.length_b   1.000
_cell.length_c   1.000
_cell.angle_alpha   90.00
_cell.angle_beta   90.00
_cell.angle_gamma   90.00
#
_symmetry.space_group_name_H-M   'P 1'
#
loop_
_entity.id
_entity.type
_entity.pdbx_description
1 polymer ?
#
loop_
_entity_poly.entity_id
_entity_poly.type
_entity_poly.pdbx_seq_one_letter_code
_entity_poly.pdbx_strand_id
1 'polypeptide(L)'
;MKKFILTAVGIGLALTTPAFSQSAAEKTGVNTLIGVPPKTEDFVQEAATSVMFEIESSKLAMERTDNATKAFAQQMITDHQKTGEELKRLVTGGKVKAALPTAMTSSRSGTLDQLKGLQ
;
A
#
# COMPACT_ATOMS: atom_id res chain seq x y z
N MET A 1 7.57 52.79 14.34
CA MET A 1 8.34 52.68 13.07
C MET A 1 8.58 51.21 12.79
N LYS A 2 7.91 50.67 11.77
CA LYS A 2 7.99 49.26 11.37
C LYS A 2 9.31 49.03 10.64
N LYS A 3 10.07 48.01 11.03
CA LYS A 3 11.16 47.45 10.22
C LYS A 3 10.96 45.94 10.14
N PHE A 4 10.38 45.50 9.02
CA PHE A 4 10.38 44.10 8.62
C PHE A 4 11.77 43.80 8.06
N ILE A 5 12.53 42.93 8.72
CA ILE A 5 13.75 42.36 8.17
C ILE A 5 13.38 41.01 7.58
N LEU A 6 13.47 40.95 6.25
CA LEU A 6 13.39 39.75 5.42
C LEU A 6 14.56 38.83 5.78
N THR A 7 14.29 37.72 6.46
CA THR A 7 15.25 36.62 6.57
C THR A 7 15.08 35.73 5.36
N ALA A 8 16.05 35.79 4.45
CA ALA A 8 16.16 34.92 3.30
C ALA A 8 16.12 33.45 3.74
N VAL A 9 15.19 32.67 3.18
CA VAL A 9 15.23 31.21 3.26
C VAL A 9 16.41 30.76 2.41
N GLY A 10 17.55 30.55 3.06
CA GLY A 10 18.66 29.79 2.49
C GLY A 10 18.18 28.37 2.24
N ILE A 11 18.07 27.99 0.97
CA ILE A 11 17.93 26.61 0.54
C ILE A 11 19.26 25.93 0.91
N GLY A 12 19.32 25.43 2.14
CA GLY A 12 20.36 24.50 2.57
C GLY A 12 20.11 23.18 1.87
N LEU A 13 20.97 22.81 0.93
CA LEU A 13 21.14 21.43 0.49
C LEU A 13 21.56 20.58 1.70
N ALA A 14 20.58 20.09 2.46
CA ALA A 14 20.78 19.05 3.45
C ALA A 14 20.84 17.69 2.72
N LEU A 15 22.01 17.38 2.16
CA LEU A 15 22.36 16.04 1.71
C LEU A 15 22.55 15.16 2.94
N THR A 16 21.49 14.53 3.47
CA THR A 16 21.50 13.22 4.15
C THR A 16 20.14 12.92 4.80
N THR A 17 19.30 12.11 4.14
CA THR A 17 18.49 11.01 4.71
C THR A 17 17.62 10.40 3.58
N PRO A 18 18.17 9.57 2.68
CA PRO A 18 17.48 9.18 1.46
C PRO A 18 16.33 8.17 1.65
N ALA A 19 16.27 7.44 2.77
CA ALA A 19 15.30 6.34 2.90
C ALA A 19 13.89 6.79 3.28
N PHE A 20 13.73 7.63 4.31
CA PHE A 20 12.42 8.02 4.83
C PHE A 20 11.73 9.12 4.03
N SER A 21 12.49 10.04 3.41
CA SER A 21 11.94 11.16 2.66
C SER A 21 11.21 10.72 1.37
N GLN A 22 11.70 9.66 0.72
CA GLN A 22 11.10 9.15 -0.51
C GLN A 22 9.71 8.54 -0.29
N SER A 23 9.50 7.73 0.76
CA SER A 23 8.18 7.12 1.03
C SER A 23 7.10 8.18 1.33
N ALA A 24 7.47 9.29 1.99
CA ALA A 24 6.55 10.41 2.21
C ALA A 24 6.19 11.14 0.89
N ALA A 25 7.16 11.31 -0.01
CA ALA A 25 6.92 11.89 -1.33
C ALA A 25 6.10 10.97 -2.25
N GLU A 26 6.21 9.65 -2.08
CA GLU A 26 5.36 8.66 -2.75
C GLU A 26 3.90 8.79 -2.32
N LYS A 27 3.63 8.83 -1.02
CA LYS A 27 2.26 8.96 -0.49
C LYS A 27 1.55 10.25 -0.90
N THR A 28 2.30 11.31 -1.13
CA THR A 28 1.75 12.61 -1.57
C THR A 28 1.65 12.74 -3.09
N GLY A 29 2.13 11.76 -3.85
CA GLY A 29 2.15 11.78 -5.32
C GLY A 29 3.19 12.71 -5.93
N VAL A 30 4.03 13.38 -5.12
CA VAL A 30 5.09 14.27 -5.60
C VAL A 30 6.08 13.52 -6.47
N ASN A 31 6.41 12.26 -6.14
CA ASN A 31 7.28 11.39 -6.92
C ASN A 31 6.85 11.28 -8.39
N THR A 32 5.55 11.14 -8.65
CA THR A 32 4.99 11.09 -10.01
C THR A 32 5.24 12.37 -10.80
N LEU A 33 5.14 13.53 -10.15
CA LEU A 33 5.32 14.84 -10.79
C LEU A 33 6.77 15.09 -11.23
N ILE A 34 7.74 14.46 -10.56
CA ILE A 34 9.18 14.61 -10.83
C ILE A 34 9.80 13.38 -11.50
N GLY A 35 8.98 12.42 -11.94
CA GLY A 35 9.44 11.23 -12.67
C GLY A 35 10.22 10.22 -11.82
N VAL A 36 10.03 10.23 -10.50
CA VAL A 36 10.68 9.28 -9.58
C VAL A 36 9.70 8.11 -9.32
N PRO A 37 10.07 6.86 -9.65
CA PRO A 37 9.21 5.72 -9.37
C PRO A 37 9.11 5.43 -7.87
N PRO A 38 8.05 4.76 -7.40
CA PRO A 38 7.98 4.26 -6.03
C PRO A 38 9.09 3.26 -5.73
N LYS A 39 9.44 3.12 -4.45
CA LYS A 39 10.32 2.05 -3.99
C LYS A 39 9.71 0.68 -4.23
N THR A 40 10.59 -0.28 -4.53
CA THR A 40 10.18 -1.68 -4.69
C THR A 40 9.64 -2.24 -3.37
N GLU A 41 10.25 -1.89 -2.24
CA GLU A 41 9.82 -2.31 -0.92
C GLU A 41 8.43 -1.76 -0.56
N ASP A 42 8.17 -0.48 -0.87
CA ASP A 42 6.88 0.15 -0.63
C ASP A 42 5.79 -0.47 -1.52
N PHE A 43 6.11 -0.77 -2.78
CA PHE A 43 5.22 -1.52 -3.66
C PHE A 43 4.92 -2.93 -3.13
N VAL A 44 5.93 -3.69 -2.70
CA VAL A 44 5.75 -5.05 -2.16
C VAL A 44 4.89 -5.02 -0.90
N GLN A 45 5.12 -4.07 -0.01
CA GLN A 45 4.34 -3.87 1.21
C GLN A 45 2.86 -3.56 0.88
N GLU A 46 2.61 -2.63 -0.05
CA GLU A 46 1.23 -2.28 -0.43
C GLU A 46 0.53 -3.43 -1.18
N ALA A 47 1.20 -4.07 -2.14
CA ALA A 47 0.62 -5.17 -2.89
C ALA A 47 0.27 -6.36 -1.98
N ALA A 48 1.19 -6.77 -1.10
CA ALA A 48 0.95 -7.90 -0.21
C ALA A 48 -0.17 -7.63 0.80
N THR A 49 -0.21 -6.43 1.39
CA THR A 49 -1.30 -6.07 2.31
C THR A 49 -2.64 -5.87 1.59
N SER A 50 -2.64 -5.50 0.29
CA SER A 50 -3.83 -5.50 -0.56
C SER A 50 -4.40 -6.88 -0.79
N VAL A 51 -3.56 -7.82 -1.23
CA VAL A 51 -3.99 -9.19 -1.44
C VAL A 51 -4.64 -9.78 -0.19
N MET A 52 -4.03 -9.54 0.99
CA MET A 52 -4.63 -9.97 2.25
C MET A 52 -6.03 -9.37 2.44
N PHE A 53 -6.17 -8.05 2.29
CA PHE A 53 -7.45 -7.35 2.47
C PHE A 53 -8.52 -7.79 1.46
N GLU A 54 -8.15 -7.92 0.20
CA GLU A 54 -9.05 -8.27 -0.91
C GLU A 54 -9.57 -9.70 -0.75
N ILE A 55 -8.74 -10.64 -0.29
CA ILE A 55 -9.17 -12.01 0.02
C ILE A 55 -10.16 -12.00 1.19
N GLU A 56 -9.85 -11.35 2.31
CA GLU A 56 -10.71 -11.38 3.49
C GLU A 56 -12.03 -10.62 3.28
N SER A 57 -12.00 -9.48 2.58
CA SER A 57 -13.23 -8.77 2.20
C SER A 57 -14.07 -9.56 1.20
N SER A 58 -13.45 -10.30 0.27
CA SER A 58 -14.19 -11.19 -0.65
C SER A 58 -14.81 -12.39 0.07
N LYS A 59 -14.13 -12.97 1.07
CA LYS A 59 -14.73 -14.00 1.94
C LYS A 59 -15.94 -13.47 2.69
N LEU A 60 -15.88 -12.22 3.17
CA LEU A 60 -17.03 -11.58 3.80
C LEU A 60 -18.20 -11.42 2.80
N ALA A 61 -17.91 -11.04 1.55
CA ALA A 61 -18.92 -10.94 0.51
C ALA A 61 -19.58 -12.31 0.23
N MET A 62 -18.81 -13.41 0.19
CA MET A 62 -19.35 -14.77 0.01
C MET A 62 -20.46 -15.15 1.00
N GLU A 63 -20.43 -14.58 2.20
CA GLU A 63 -21.42 -14.83 3.26
C GLU A 63 -22.67 -13.96 3.15
N ARG A 64 -22.55 -12.74 2.60
CA ARG A 64 -23.51 -11.65 2.87
C ARG A 64 -24.22 -11.07 1.64
N THR A 65 -24.01 -11.65 0.46
CA THR A 65 -24.48 -11.06 -0.81
C THR A 65 -25.27 -12.03 -1.68
N ASP A 66 -25.75 -11.57 -2.84
CA ASP A 66 -26.46 -12.36 -3.83
C ASP A 66 -25.54 -13.32 -4.62
N ASN A 67 -26.11 -14.26 -5.37
CA ASN A 67 -25.33 -15.29 -6.06
C ASN A 67 -24.37 -14.74 -7.14
N ALA A 68 -24.72 -13.66 -7.83
CA ALA A 68 -23.84 -13.08 -8.84
C ALA A 68 -22.62 -12.42 -8.18
N THR A 69 -22.85 -11.68 -7.10
CA THR A 69 -21.78 -11.06 -6.32
C THR A 69 -20.90 -12.12 -5.63
N LYS A 70 -21.47 -13.26 -5.17
CA LYS A 70 -20.68 -14.40 -4.67
C LYS A 70 -19.77 -14.99 -5.75
N ALA A 71 -20.26 -15.17 -6.97
CA ALA A 71 -19.44 -15.69 -8.05
C ALA A 71 -18.22 -14.79 -8.33
N PHE A 72 -18.43 -13.47 -8.33
CA PHE A 72 -17.33 -12.51 -8.46
C PHE A 72 -16.38 -12.53 -7.27
N ALA A 73 -16.90 -12.60 -6.03
CA ALA A 73 -16.07 -12.72 -4.83
C ALA A 73 -15.21 -13.99 -4.85
N GLN A 74 -15.74 -15.11 -5.33
CA GLN A 74 -14.97 -16.34 -5.50
C GLN A 74 -13.84 -16.17 -6.52
N GLN A 75 -14.10 -15.48 -7.64
CA GLN A 75 -13.06 -15.16 -8.62
C GLN A 75 -11.96 -14.28 -7.98
N MET A 76 -12.34 -13.23 -7.26
CA MET A 76 -11.40 -12.34 -6.56
C MET A 76 -10.50 -13.13 -5.58
N ILE A 77 -11.06 -14.07 -4.81
CA ILE A 77 -10.27 -14.93 -3.92
C ILE A 77 -9.22 -15.70 -4.73
N THR A 78 -9.62 -16.38 -5.81
CA THR A 78 -8.72 -17.21 -6.62
C THR A 78 -7.60 -16.38 -7.26
N ASP A 79 -7.94 -15.27 -7.91
CA ASP A 79 -6.98 -14.46 -8.64
C ASP A 79 -5.99 -13.76 -7.70
N HIS A 80 -6.46 -13.25 -6.56
CA HIS A 80 -5.60 -12.57 -5.59
C HIS A 80 -4.76 -13.56 -4.78
N GLN A 81 -5.24 -14.78 -4.50
CA GLN A 81 -4.40 -15.85 -3.94
C GLN A 81 -3.22 -16.15 -4.87
N LYS A 82 -3.48 -16.37 -6.16
CA LYS A 82 -2.44 -16.62 -7.15
C LYS A 82 -1.43 -15.47 -7.22
N THR A 83 -1.92 -14.23 -7.24
CA THR A 83 -1.07 -13.02 -7.26
C THR A 83 -0.19 -12.94 -6.01
N GLY A 84 -0.75 -13.21 -4.82
CA GLY A 84 0.01 -13.23 -3.57
C GLY A 84 1.09 -14.29 -3.54
N GLU A 85 0.81 -15.49 -4.06
CA GLU A 85 1.79 -16.55 -4.19
C GLU A 85 2.90 -16.21 -5.19
N GLU A 86 2.57 -15.58 -6.32
CA GLU A 86 3.55 -15.11 -7.30
C GLU A 86 4.47 -14.04 -6.71
N LEU A 87 3.91 -13.04 -6.03
CA LEU A 87 4.70 -12.02 -5.32
C LEU A 87 5.61 -12.65 -4.28
N LYS A 88 5.08 -13.59 -3.48
CA LYS A 88 5.87 -14.33 -2.50
C LYS A 88 7.04 -15.05 -3.17
N ARG A 89 6.81 -15.77 -4.27
CA ARG A 89 7.86 -16.46 -5.03
C ARG A 89 8.92 -15.51 -5.57
N LEU A 90 8.54 -14.33 -6.07
CA LEU A 90 9.48 -13.32 -6.56
C LEU A 90 10.40 -12.82 -5.44
N VAL A 91 9.84 -12.58 -4.25
CA VAL A 91 10.59 -12.12 -3.09
C VAL A 91 11.48 -13.23 -2.52
N THR A 92 10.93 -14.40 -2.22
CA THR A 92 11.69 -15.52 -1.63
C THR A 92 12.72 -16.09 -2.60
N GLY A 93 12.48 -15.98 -3.91
CA GLY A 93 13.42 -16.36 -4.95
C GLY A 93 14.53 -15.32 -5.20
N GLY A 94 14.55 -14.20 -4.47
CA GLY A 94 15.58 -13.17 -4.55
C GLY A 94 15.53 -12.28 -5.81
N LYS A 95 14.52 -12.46 -6.68
CA LYS A 95 14.30 -11.60 -7.85
C LYS A 95 13.85 -10.20 -7.44
N VAL A 96 13.09 -10.12 -6.35
CA VAL A 96 12.66 -8.87 -5.72
C VAL A 96 13.26 -8.81 -4.33
N LYS A 97 14.02 -7.75 -4.04
CA LYS A 97 14.62 -7.53 -2.72
C LYS A 97 13.68 -6.70 -1.87
N ALA A 98 12.87 -7.36 -1.05
CA ALA A 98 11.95 -6.72 -0.12
C ALA A 98 11.60 -7.67 1.03
N ALA A 99 11.01 -7.13 2.09
CA ALA A 99 10.37 -7.94 3.13
C ALA A 99 8.89 -8.12 2.81
N LEU A 100 8.36 -9.33 3.03
CA LEU A 100 6.92 -9.57 2.95
C LEU A 100 6.28 -9.24 4.30
N PRO A 101 5.16 -8.50 4.32
CA PRO A 101 4.40 -8.32 5.55
C PRO A 101 3.75 -9.64 5.98
N THR A 102 3.59 -9.80 7.29
CA THR A 102 2.88 -10.94 7.89
C THR A 102 1.45 -10.59 8.31
N ALA A 103 1.08 -9.31 8.24
CA ALA A 103 -0.23 -8.79 8.58
C ALA A 103 -0.58 -7.60 7.69
N MET A 104 -1.88 -7.30 7.57
CA MET A 104 -2.37 -6.09 6.93
C MET A 104 -1.90 -4.83 7.68
N THR A 105 -1.94 -3.68 7.00
CA THR A 105 -1.82 -2.40 7.70
C THR A 105 -3.03 -2.15 8.60
N SER A 106 -2.85 -1.35 9.66
CA SER A 106 -3.94 -0.97 10.57
C SER A 106 -5.12 -0.33 9.86
N SER A 107 -4.87 0.47 8.81
CA SER A 107 -5.91 1.05 7.98
C SER A 107 -6.78 -0.02 7.30
N ARG A 108 -6.16 -1.02 6.66
CA ARG A 108 -6.89 -2.09 5.95
C ARG A 108 -7.63 -3.00 6.94
N SER A 109 -7.02 -3.35 8.07
CA SER A 109 -7.69 -4.08 9.14
C SER A 109 -8.90 -3.31 9.68
N GLY A 110 -8.75 -2.01 9.94
CA GLY A 110 -9.85 -1.15 10.38
C GLY A 110 -11.00 -1.09 9.37
N THR A 111 -10.70 -0.97 8.08
CA THR A 111 -11.72 -1.04 7.02
C THR A 111 -12.42 -2.40 6.99
N LEU A 112 -11.68 -3.51 7.12
CA LEU A 112 -12.28 -4.84 7.17
C LEU A 112 -13.21 -5.00 8.37
N ASP A 113 -12.83 -4.47 9.53
CA ASP A 113 -13.66 -4.52 10.74
C ASP A 113 -14.91 -3.65 10.60
N GLN A 114 -14.80 -2.48 9.96
CA GLN A 114 -15.97 -1.68 9.60
C GLN A 114 -16.93 -2.46 8.69
N LEU A 115 -16.42 -3.09 7.63
CA LEU A 115 -17.24 -3.91 6.72
C LEU A 115 -17.93 -5.07 7.47
N LYS A 116 -17.24 -5.72 8.41
CA LYS A 116 -17.83 -6.76 9.25
C LYS A 116 -18.99 -6.24 10.08
N GLY A 117 -18.95 -4.99 10.54
CA GLY A 117 -19.98 -4.35 11.35
C GLY A 117 -21.17 -3.76 10.59
N LEU A 118 -21.15 -3.70 9.25
CA LEU A 118 -22.25 -3.14 8.44
C LEU A 118 -23.44 -4.11 8.22
N GLN A 119 -23.81 -4.89 9.23
CA GLN A 119 -24.96 -5.81 9.16
C GLN A 119 -26.17 -5.28 9.92
#